data_AF-A0A8T3MYI1-F1
#
_entry.id   AF-A0A8T3MYI1-F1
#
_cell.length_a   1.000
_cell.length_b   1.000
_cell.length_c   1.000
_cell.angle_alpha   90.00
_cell.angle_beta   90.00
_cell.angle_gamma   90.00
#
_symmetry.space_group_name_H-M   'P 1'
#
loop_
_entity.id
_entity.type
_entity.pdbx_description
1 polymer ?
#
loop_
_entity_poly.entity_id
_entity_poly.type
_entity_poly.pdbx_seq_one_letter_code
_entity_poly.pdbx_strand_id
1 'polypeptide(L)'
;VHNTHLERHLYTLRPRAEDVPFVASMDKAFYVSPFIGMDGKYTVHVRDEPNRLSIAINERAADAPLLATSLVLERRRLTNRSVLRMLVRYPFMTQRTIALIHWHALHLWRRGLPFRRHVHATRTGPGIERGPGPVAP
;
A
#
# COMPACT_ATOMS: atom_id res chain seq x y z
N VAL A 1 1.98 -0.79 6.01
CA VAL A 1 2.00 -1.95 5.09
C VAL A 1 2.57 -3.15 5.83
N HIS A 2 1.93 -4.31 5.72
CA HIS A 2 2.46 -5.59 6.22
C HIS A 2 2.78 -6.49 5.02
N ASN A 3 3.77 -7.37 5.16
CA ASN A 3 4.05 -8.41 4.16
C ASN A 3 3.70 -9.81 4.71
N THR A 4 3.80 -10.81 3.84
CA THR A 4 3.56 -12.22 4.19
C THR A 4 4.66 -12.84 5.08
N HIS A 5 5.70 -12.07 5.42
CA HIS A 5 6.80 -12.46 6.31
C HIS A 5 6.65 -11.86 7.71
N LEU A 6 5.46 -11.35 8.05
CA LEU A 6 5.14 -10.72 9.34
C LEU A 6 5.91 -9.43 9.64
N GLU A 7 6.53 -8.82 8.62
CA GLU A 7 7.19 -7.52 8.75
C GLU A 7 6.20 -6.38 8.52
N ARG A 8 6.58 -5.17 8.97
CA ARG A 8 5.80 -3.96 8.80
C ARG A 8 6.66 -2.77 8.41
N HIS A 9 6.17 -2.00 7.45
CA HIS A 9 6.72 -0.70 7.07
C HIS A 9 5.62 0.37 7.02
N LEU A 10 5.94 1.59 7.48
CA LEU A 10 5.01 2.72 7.49
C LEU A 10 5.45 3.75 6.44
N TYR A 11 4.64 3.90 5.40
CA TYR A 11 4.76 5.03 4.47
C TYR A 11 3.91 6.18 5.02
N THR A 12 4.55 7.31 5.33
CA THR A 12 3.86 8.49 5.82
C THR A 12 3.56 9.44 4.67
N LEU A 13 2.28 9.73 4.46
CA LEU A 13 1.80 10.71 3.49
C LEU A 13 1.30 11.94 4.25
N ARG A 14 1.63 13.13 3.76
CA ARG A 14 1.23 14.42 4.37
C ARG A 14 0.41 15.24 3.38
N PRO A 15 -0.89 14.97 3.23
CA PRO A 15 -1.77 15.79 2.42
C PRO A 15 -1.98 17.16 3.05
N ARG A 16 -2.05 18.21 2.24
CA ARG A 16 -2.56 19.53 2.65
C ARG A 16 -4.05 19.62 2.32
N ALA A 17 -4.76 20.51 3.02
CA ALA A 17 -6.21 20.64 2.88
C ALA A 17 -6.66 21.00 1.45
N GLU A 18 -5.80 21.66 0.68
CA GLU A 18 -6.07 22.03 -0.72
C GLU A 18 -5.80 20.88 -1.72
N ASP A 19 -5.16 19.78 -1.29
CA ASP A 19 -4.70 18.71 -2.19
C ASP A 19 -5.83 17.70 -2.48
N VAL A 20 -6.77 18.05 -3.34
CA VAL A 20 -7.83 17.13 -3.80
C VAL A 20 -7.86 17.08 -5.34
N PRO A 21 -7.40 15.97 -5.98
CA PRO A 21 -6.84 14.76 -5.37
C PRO A 21 -5.40 14.97 -4.88
N PHE A 22 -5.07 14.37 -3.75
CA PHE A 22 -3.70 14.32 -3.24
C PHE A 22 -2.90 13.28 -4.01
N VAL A 23 -1.73 13.67 -4.51
CA VAL A 23 -0.82 12.76 -5.22
C VAL A 23 0.57 12.84 -4.58
N ALA A 24 1.11 11.67 -4.23
CA ALA A 24 2.47 11.56 -3.69
C ALA A 24 3.23 10.45 -4.39
N SER A 25 4.55 10.62 -4.51
CA SER A 25 5.44 9.59 -5.03
C SER A 25 6.57 9.31 -4.05
N MET A 26 6.96 8.04 -3.94
CA MET A 26 8.03 7.59 -3.05
C MET A 26 8.68 6.31 -3.59
N ASP A 27 9.94 6.09 -3.22
CA ASP A 27 10.64 4.86 -3.60
C ASP A 27 10.15 3.67 -2.78
N LYS A 28 10.16 2.49 -3.41
CA LYS A 28 9.78 1.25 -2.78
C LYS A 28 10.83 0.81 -1.78
N ALA A 29 10.57 1.11 -0.52
CA ALA A 29 11.39 0.68 0.60
C ALA A 29 11.00 -0.67 1.25
N PHE A 30 10.01 -1.40 0.74
CA PHE A 30 9.47 -2.58 1.43
C PHE A 30 9.17 -3.77 0.50
N TYR A 31 9.62 -4.96 0.93
CA TYR A 31 9.39 -6.21 0.20
C TYR A 31 7.97 -6.72 0.45
N VAL A 32 7.16 -6.78 -0.60
CA VAL A 32 5.75 -7.17 -0.53
C VAL A 32 5.37 -8.37 -1.39
N SER A 33 6.22 -8.75 -2.36
CA SER A 33 5.94 -9.86 -3.28
C SER A 33 7.24 -10.44 -3.84
N PRO A 34 7.36 -11.78 -3.99
CA PRO A 34 8.51 -12.41 -4.64
C PRO A 34 8.57 -12.15 -6.15
N PHE A 35 7.49 -11.68 -6.77
CA PHE A 35 7.44 -11.46 -8.23
C PHE A 35 7.77 -10.02 -8.63
N ILE A 36 7.89 -9.10 -7.67
CA ILE A 36 8.08 -7.67 -7.90
C ILE A 36 9.42 -7.24 -7.29
N GLY A 37 10.26 -6.56 -8.07
CA GLY A 37 11.58 -6.09 -7.63
C GLY A 37 11.50 -5.01 -6.55
N MET A 38 12.65 -4.67 -5.96
CA MET A 38 12.76 -3.57 -4.97
C MET A 38 13.02 -2.21 -5.64
N ASP A 39 13.49 -2.24 -6.88
CA ASP A 39 13.72 -1.13 -7.79
C ASP A 39 12.40 -0.59 -8.38
N GLY A 40 11.48 -0.21 -7.49
CA GLY A 40 10.16 0.31 -7.85
C GLY A 40 9.89 1.69 -7.25
N LYS A 41 9.04 2.47 -7.92
CA LYS A 41 8.50 3.73 -7.41
C LYS A 41 6.98 3.62 -7.26
N TYR A 42 6.49 4.01 -6.10
CA TYR A 42 5.07 4.11 -5.82
C TYR A 42 4.55 5.50 -6.15
N THR A 43 3.40 5.57 -6.82
CA THR A 43 2.57 6.76 -6.90
C THR A 43 1.24 6.47 -6.24
N VAL A 44 0.92 7.26 -5.21
CA VAL A 44 -0.31 7.15 -4.45
C VAL A 44 -1.22 8.32 -4.81
N HIS A 45 -2.44 8.01 -5.21
CA HIS A 45 -3.51 8.97 -5.41
C HIS A 45 -4.54 8.78 -4.31
N VAL A 46 -4.88 9.85 -3.60
CA VAL A 46 -5.93 9.85 -2.57
C VAL A 46 -6.98 10.88 -2.94
N ARG A 47 -8.23 10.46 -2.93
CA ARG A 47 -9.39 11.33 -3.05
C ARG A 47 -10.32 11.08 -1.86
N ASP A 48 -10.36 12.03 -0.95
CA ASP A 48 -11.26 12.02 0.21
C ASP A 48 -12.45 12.94 -0.07
N GLU A 49 -13.59 12.33 -0.38
CA GLU A 49 -14.87 13.00 -0.59
C GLU A 49 -15.76 12.77 0.64
N PRO A 50 -16.79 13.62 0.87
CA PRO A 50 -17.65 13.52 2.06
C PRO A 50 -18.23 12.12 2.30
N ASN A 51 -18.61 11.41 1.24
CA ASN A 51 -19.25 10.08 1.33
C ASN A 51 -18.39 8.93 0.78
N ARG A 52 -17.20 9.22 0.25
CA ARG A 52 -16.40 8.24 -0.49
C ARG A 52 -14.91 8.50 -0.31
N LEU A 53 -14.15 7.43 -0.07
CA LEU A 53 -12.70 7.49 -0.05
C LEU A 53 -12.17 6.59 -1.16
N SER A 54 -11.36 7.17 -2.06
CA SER A 54 -10.70 6.43 -3.12
C SER A 54 -9.20 6.55 -2.98
N ILE A 55 -8.51 5.41 -2.96
CA ILE A 55 -7.05 5.32 -2.86
C ILE A 55 -6.57 4.47 -4.03
N ALA A 56 -5.65 4.98 -4.83
CA ALA A 56 -4.95 4.20 -5.85
C ALA A 56 -3.45 4.19 -5.56
N ILE A 57 -2.83 3.01 -5.68
CA ILE A 57 -1.39 2.82 -5.52
C ILE A 57 -0.90 2.13 -6.79
N ASN A 58 -0.05 2.85 -7.52
CA ASN A 58 0.58 2.38 -8.75
C ASN A 58 2.07 2.18 -8.50
N GLU A 59 2.63 1.07 -8.96
CA GLU A 59 4.05 0.76 -8.92
C GLU A 59 4.60 0.75 -10.35
N ARG A 60 5.71 1.45 -10.57
CA ARG A 60 6.48 1.41 -11.83
C ARG A 60 7.92 1.01 -11.54
N ALA A 61 8.54 0.26 -12.45
CA ALA A 61 9.98 -0.01 -12.46
C ALA A 61 10.51 0.19 -13.88
N ALA A 62 11.68 0.82 -14.04
CA ALA A 62 12.28 1.14 -15.34
C ALA A 62 11.26 1.74 -16.33
N ASP A 63 10.44 2.68 -15.84
CA ASP A 63 9.33 3.32 -16.58
C ASP A 63 8.22 2.39 -17.13
N ALA A 64 8.19 1.11 -16.76
CA ALA A 64 7.10 0.19 -17.05
C ALA A 64 6.12 0.08 -15.86
N PRO A 65 4.80 0.06 -16.09
CA PRO A 65 3.83 -0.22 -15.04
C PRO A 65 3.93 -1.68 -14.58
N LEU A 66 4.16 -1.90 -13.28
CA LEU A 66 4.24 -3.24 -12.69
C LEU A 66 2.96 -3.63 -11.95
N LEU A 67 2.38 -2.69 -11.21
CA LEU A 67 1.20 -2.96 -10.40
C LEU A 67 0.30 -1.72 -10.37
N ALA A 68 -0.99 -1.94 -10.59
CA ALA A 68 -2.00 -0.91 -10.45
C ALA A 68 -3.08 -1.45 -9.52
N THR A 69 -3.28 -0.78 -8.39
CA THR A 69 -4.29 -1.18 -7.40
C THR A 69 -5.13 0.01 -6.99
N SER A 70 -6.42 -0.22 -6.81
CA SER A 70 -7.35 0.79 -6.33
C SER A 70 -8.25 0.21 -5.24
N LEU A 71 -8.54 1.04 -4.25
CA LEU A 71 -9.44 0.77 -3.14
C LEU A 71 -10.46 1.88 -3.12
N VAL A 72 -11.74 1.51 -3.21
CA VAL A 72 -12.86 2.43 -3.13
C VAL A 72 -13.70 2.04 -1.92
N LEU A 73 -13.94 3.01 -1.05
CA LEU A 73 -14.67 2.84 0.20
C LEU A 73 -15.84 3.81 0.24
N GLU A 74 -16.99 3.33 0.70
CA GLU A 74 -18.13 4.18 1.04
C GLU A 74 -18.10 4.54 2.53
N ARG A 75 -18.32 5.82 2.84
CA ARG A 75 -18.39 6.27 4.23
C ARG A 75 -19.73 5.83 4.82
N ARG A 76 -19.67 5.06 5.91
CA ARG A 76 -20.85 4.62 6.68
C ARG A 76 -20.66 5.03 8.14
N ARG A 77 -21.76 5.43 8.79
CA ARG A 77 -21.74 5.80 10.21
C ARG A 77 -21.33 4.58 11.04
N LEU A 78 -20.33 4.75 11.90
CA LEU A 78 -19.86 3.71 12.79
C LEU A 78 -20.85 3.56 13.95
N THR A 79 -21.68 2.52 13.91
CA THR A 79 -22.65 2.20 14.95
C THR A 79 -22.46 0.74 15.39
N ASN A 80 -22.83 0.41 16.62
CA ASN A 80 -22.74 -0.98 17.11
C ASN A 80 -23.47 -1.96 16.19
N ARG A 81 -24.64 -1.54 15.67
CA ARG A 81 -25.44 -2.34 14.71
C ARG A 81 -24.72 -2.55 13.38
N SER A 82 -24.04 -1.53 12.83
CA SER A 82 -23.32 -1.66 11.57
C SER A 82 -22.07 -2.54 11.71
N VAL A 83 -21.36 -2.44 12.84
CA VAL A 83 -20.19 -3.28 13.14
C VAL A 83 -20.61 -4.74 13.31
N LEU A 84 -21.63 -5.03 14.13
CA LEU A 84 -22.11 -6.39 14.35
C LEU A 84 -22.61 -7.03 13.03
N ARG A 85 -23.33 -6.26 12.20
CA ARG A 85 -23.74 -6.71 10.87
C ARG A 85 -22.55 -7.08 9.99
N MET A 86 -21.46 -6.30 10.03
CA MET A 86 -20.24 -6.61 9.27
C MET A 86 -19.58 -7.91 9.75
N LEU A 87 -19.48 -8.11 11.07
CA LEU A 87 -18.91 -9.33 11.65
C LEU A 87 -19.69 -10.58 11.23
N VAL A 88 -21.03 -10.52 11.28
CA VAL A 88 -21.90 -11.65 10.88
C VAL A 88 -21.91 -11.87 9.38
N ARG A 89 -21.84 -10.80 8.57
CA ARG A 89 -21.86 -10.91 7.10
C ARG A 89 -20.54 -11.42 6.52
N TYR A 90 -19.43 -11.21 7.23
CA TYR A 90 -18.09 -11.44 6.73
C TYR A 90 -17.15 -12.18 7.71
N PRO A 91 -17.60 -13.28 8.36
CA PRO A 91 -16.83 -13.94 9.42
C PRO A 91 -15.49 -14.53 8.92
N PHE A 92 -15.45 -14.95 7.65
CA PHE A 92 -14.28 -15.60 7.05
C PHE A 92 -13.63 -14.79 5.93
N MET A 93 -13.88 -13.47 5.87
CA MET A 93 -13.30 -12.64 4.80
C MET A 93 -11.77 -12.62 4.81
N THR A 94 -11.15 -12.58 5.99
CA THR A 94 -9.69 -12.64 6.11
C THR A 94 -9.12 -13.94 5.57
N GLN A 95 -9.73 -15.08 5.93
CA GLN A 95 -9.29 -16.40 5.46
C GLN A 95 -9.41 -16.53 3.94
N ARG A 96 -10.52 -16.06 3.37
CA ARG A 96 -10.72 -16.02 1.91
C ARG A 96 -9.65 -15.18 1.21
N THR A 97 -9.35 -14.00 1.73
CA THR A 97 -8.31 -13.12 1.16
C THR A 97 -6.95 -13.79 1.18
N ILE A 98 -6.57 -14.42 2.30
CA ILE A 98 -5.31 -15.16 2.41
C ILE A 98 -5.25 -16.31 1.39
N ALA A 99 -6.32 -17.11 1.29
CA ALA A 99 -6.37 -18.22 0.34
C ALA A 99 -6.23 -17.75 -1.12
N LEU A 100 -6.89 -16.65 -1.48
CA LEU A 100 -6.78 -16.05 -2.81
C LEU A 100 -5.37 -15.55 -3.12
N ILE A 101 -4.67 -14.95 -2.16
CA ILE A 101 -3.28 -14.51 -2.32
C ILE A 101 -2.36 -15.70 -2.62
N HIS A 102 -2.50 -16.79 -1.85
CA HIS A 102 -1.70 -18.00 -2.05
C HIS A 102 -2.01 -18.70 -3.37
N TRP A 103 -3.29 -18.77 -3.74
CA TRP A 103 -3.71 -19.32 -5.03
C TRP A 103 -3.14 -18.51 -6.20
N HIS A 104 -3.19 -17.18 -6.12
CA HIS A 104 -2.64 -16.32 -7.16
C HIS A 104 -1.11 -16.46 -7.26
N ALA A 105 -0.41 -16.54 -6.13
CA ALA A 105 1.03 -16.80 -6.11
C ALA A 105 1.40 -18.14 -6.77
N LEU A 106 0.65 -19.20 -6.47
CA LEU A 106 0.83 -20.51 -7.10
C LEU A 106 0.57 -20.45 -8.62
N HIS A 107 -0.48 -19.75 -9.02
CA HIS A 107 -0.80 -19.56 -10.44
C HIS A 107 0.30 -18.79 -11.19
N LEU A 108 0.87 -17.73 -10.59
CA LEU A 108 2.01 -17.00 -11.16
C LEU A 108 3.27 -17.86 -11.25
N TRP A 109 3.54 -18.65 -10.20
CA TRP A 109 4.67 -19.60 -10.20
C TRP A 109 4.52 -20.64 -11.32
N ARG A 110 3.32 -21.20 -11.51
CA ARG A 110 3.02 -22.13 -12.61
C ARG A 110 3.19 -21.51 -13.99
N ARG A 111 3.08 -20.18 -14.12
CA ARG A 111 3.36 -19.44 -15.37
C ARG A 111 4.85 -19.12 -15.58
N GLY A 112 5.73 -19.60 -14.70
CA GLY A 112 7.19 -19.46 -14.85
C GLY A 112 7.75 -18.09 -14.46
N LEU A 113 7.00 -17.28 -13.70
CA LEU A 113 7.53 -16.01 -13.21
C LEU A 113 8.70 -16.24 -12.24
N PRO A 114 9.81 -15.50 -12.38
CA PRO A 114 10.99 -15.66 -11.54
C PRO A 114 10.63 -15.34 -10.09
N PHE A 115 10.90 -16.29 -9.20
CA PHE A 115 10.71 -16.14 -7.78
C PHE A 115 11.94 -15.46 -7.18
N ARG A 116 11.79 -14.22 -6.71
CA ARG A 116 12.84 -13.51 -5.98
C ARG A 116 12.74 -13.85 -4.50
N ARG A 117 13.87 -14.17 -3.88
CA ARG A 117 13.92 -14.48 -2.45
C ARG A 117 13.78 -13.20 -1.63
N HIS A 118 13.07 -13.28 -0.52
CA HIS A 118 12.99 -12.18 0.45
C HIS A 118 14.39 -11.83 0.96
N VAL A 119 14.69 -10.53 0.92
CA VAL A 119 15.85 -9.93 1.56
C VAL A 119 15.28 -8.96 2.59
N HIS A 120 15.70 -9.08 3.85
CA HIS A 120 15.25 -8.20 4.91
C HIS A 120 15.52 -6.74 4.52
N ALA A 121 14.49 -5.90 4.63
CA ALA A 121 14.66 -4.46 4.48
C ALA A 121 15.49 -3.96 5.67
N THR A 122 16.76 -3.61 5.45
CA THR A 122 17.56 -2.89 6.43
C THR A 122 16.83 -1.61 6.79
N ARG A 123 16.60 -1.39 8.09
CA ARG A 123 15.89 -0.22 8.62
C ARG A 123 16.77 1.04 8.46
N THR A 124 16.96 1.51 7.23
CA THR A 124 17.48 2.85 6.97
C THR A 124 16.27 3.77 6.98
N GLY A 125 16.03 4.40 8.14
CA GLY A 125 15.09 5.52 8.19
C GLY A 125 15.57 6.60 7.21
N PRO A 126 14.67 7.29 6.49
CA PRO A 126 15.08 8.44 5.69
C PRO A 126 15.76 9.44 6.64
N GLY A 127 17.02 9.74 6.34
CA GLY A 127 17.65 10.93 6.87
C GLY A 127 16.73 12.10 6.54
N ILE A 128 16.18 12.72 7.58
CA ILE A 128 15.56 14.02 7.45
C ILE A 128 16.70 14.94 7.03
N GLU A 129 16.85 15.19 5.73
CA GLU A 129 17.55 16.37 5.26
C GLU A 129 16.78 17.55 5.83
N ARG A 130 17.26 18.06 6.98
CA ARG A 130 16.89 19.37 7.46
C ARG A 130 17.43 20.33 6.41
N GLY A 131 16.54 20.92 5.61
CA GLY A 131 16.88 22.11 4.85
C GLY A 131 17.55 23.14 5.79
N PRO A 132 18.47 23.97 5.28
CA PRO A 132 19.20 24.91 6.11
C PRO A 132 18.22 25.75 6.91
N GLY A 133 18.34 25.69 8.24
CA GLY A 133 17.50 26.46 9.15
C GLY A 133 17.65 27.96 8.90
N PRO A 134 16.65 28.77 9.28
CA PRO A 134 16.69 30.21 9.05
C PRO A 134 17.90 30.81 9.78
N VAL A 135 18.74 31.50 9.03
CA VAL A 135 19.72 32.44 9.57
C VAL A 135 18.95 33.69 9.96
N ALA A 136 18.89 33.99 11.25
CA ALA A 136 18.57 35.32 11.75
C ALA A 136 19.01 35.47 13.21
N PRO A 137 19.24 36.71 13.69
CA PRO A 137 19.40 37.97 12.94
C PRO A 137 20.86 38.33 12.64
#